data_AF-A2C7Z7-F1
#
_entry.id   AF-A2C7Z7-F1
#
_cell.length_a   1.000
_cell.length_b   1.000
_cell.length_c   1.000
_cell.angle_alpha   90.00
_cell.angle_beta   90.00
_cell.angle_gamma   90.00
#
_symmetry.space_group_name_H-M   'P 1'
#
loop_
_entity.id
_entity.type
_entity.pdbx_description
1 polymer ?
#
loop_
_entity_poly.entity_id
_entity_poly.type
_entity_poly.pdbx_seq_one_letter_code
_entity_poly.pdbx_strand_id
1 'polypeptide(L)'
;MNTAIRRRISVSTCWASARIALLDSKESYEDSYAITQEFREWITCPGGHHELLEASALVVPNLPSKSHSYDKTSDADEALEI
;
A
#
# COMPACT_ATOMS: atom_id res chain seq x y z
N MET A 1 9.07 -6.17 -20.17
CA MET A 1 8.79 -6.10 -18.71
C MET A 1 7.48 -5.34 -18.50
N ASN A 2 6.50 -5.96 -17.86
CA ASN A 2 5.13 -5.45 -17.72
C ASN A 2 5.08 -4.15 -16.87
N THR A 3 4.39 -3.12 -17.36
CA THR A 3 4.28 -1.79 -16.71
C THR A 3 3.64 -1.86 -15.31
N ALA A 4 2.67 -2.75 -15.11
CA ALA A 4 2.02 -2.95 -13.80
C ALA A 4 3.00 -3.57 -12.79
N ILE A 5 3.82 -4.53 -13.23
CA ILE A 5 4.86 -5.14 -12.38
C ILE A 5 5.90 -4.08 -11.98
N ARG A 6 6.35 -3.25 -12.92
CA ARG A 6 7.30 -2.17 -12.64
C ARG A 6 6.75 -1.17 -11.60
N ARG A 7 5.48 -0.80 -11.70
CA ARG A 7 4.81 0.07 -10.72
C ARG A 7 4.74 -0.58 -9.35
N ARG A 8 4.35 -1.85 -9.26
CA ARG A 8 4.32 -2.58 -7.97
C ARG A 8 5.70 -2.61 -7.32
N ILE A 9 6.74 -2.98 -8.06
CA ILE A 9 8.12 -2.99 -7.55
C ILE A 9 8.50 -1.59 -7.04
N SER A 10 8.25 -0.53 -7.83
CA SER A 10 8.59 0.83 -7.44
C SER A 10 7.87 1.30 -6.17
N VAL A 11 6.59 0.99 -6.02
CA VAL A 11 5.80 1.36 -4.83
C VAL A 11 6.31 0.61 -3.61
N SER A 12 6.54 -0.70 -3.73
CA SER A 12 7.05 -1.52 -2.64
C SER A 12 8.45 -1.09 -2.19
N THR A 13 9.35 -0.77 -3.13
CA THR A 13 10.68 -0.23 -2.80
C THR A 13 10.57 1.10 -2.07
N CYS A 14 9.74 2.03 -2.55
CA CYS A 14 9.55 3.32 -1.90
C CYS A 14 9.05 3.17 -0.47
N TRP A 15 8.03 2.31 -0.26
CA TRP A 15 7.49 2.03 1.06
C TRP A 15 8.55 1.42 2.00
N ALA A 16 9.26 0.38 1.56
CA ALA A 16 10.26 -0.30 2.37
C ALA A 16 11.38 0.66 2.77
N SER A 17 11.92 1.43 1.82
CA SER A 17 12.98 2.43 2.09
C SER A 17 12.54 3.50 3.08
N ALA A 18 11.33 4.05 2.92
CA ALA A 18 10.80 5.05 3.84
C ALA A 18 10.59 4.48 5.25
N ARG A 19 10.09 3.24 5.35
CA ARG A 19 9.82 2.58 6.62
C ARG A 19 11.11 2.23 7.37
N ILE A 20 12.12 1.73 6.67
CA ILE A 20 13.46 1.45 7.22
C ILE A 20 14.09 2.74 7.74
N ALA A 21 14.13 3.81 6.93
CA ALA A 21 14.69 5.10 7.35
C ALA A 21 14.00 5.68 8.58
N LEU A 22 12.68 5.53 8.69
CA LEU A 22 11.93 5.95 9.88
C LEU A 22 12.31 5.13 11.13
N LEU A 23 12.54 3.83 11.00
CA LEU A 23 12.96 2.98 12.12
C LEU A 23 14.39 3.29 12.55
N ASP A 24 15.29 3.48 11.58
CA ASP A 24 16.67 3.89 11.84
C ASP A 24 16.72 5.24 12.55
N SER A 25 15.89 6.21 12.17
CA SER A 25 15.79 7.52 12.86
C SER A 25 15.32 7.42 14.31
N LYS A 26 14.71 6.29 14.69
CA LYS A 26 14.23 6.00 16.04
C LYS A 26 15.14 5.00 16.76
N GLU A 27 16.30 4.68 16.19
CA GLU A 27 17.25 3.68 16.71
C GLU A 27 16.65 2.28 16.87
N SER A 28 15.57 1.99 16.14
CA SER A 28 14.87 0.71 16.15
C SER A 28 15.49 -0.22 15.09
N TYR A 29 16.77 -0.54 15.30
CA TYR A 29 17.59 -1.24 14.30
C TYR A 29 17.20 -2.71 14.09
N GLU A 30 16.66 -3.35 15.12
CA GLU A 30 16.16 -4.73 15.02
C GLU A 30 14.96 -4.80 14.04
N ASP A 31 14.00 -3.89 14.20
CA ASP A 31 12.83 -3.80 13.33
C ASP A 31 13.23 -3.38 11.91
N SER A 32 14.16 -2.42 11.77
CA SER A 32 14.62 -1.97 10.45
C SER A 32 15.38 -3.09 9.71
N TYR A 33 16.15 -3.89 10.45
CA TYR A 33 16.80 -5.08 9.92
C TYR A 33 15.80 -6.17 9.51
N ALA A 34 14.78 -6.44 10.33
CA ALA A 34 13.74 -7.42 10.01
C ALA A 34 13.04 -7.08 8.69
N ILE A 35 12.57 -5.84 8.53
CA ILE A 35 11.95 -5.36 7.28
C ILE A 35 12.92 -5.47 6.09
N THR A 36 14.19 -5.17 6.31
CA THR A 36 15.21 -5.29 5.26
C THR A 36 15.35 -6.75 4.80
N GLN A 37 15.36 -7.72 5.71
CA GLN A 37 15.44 -9.14 5.34
C GLN A 37 14.18 -9.61 4.62
N GLU A 38 13.00 -9.31 5.16
CA GLU A 38 11.72 -9.69 4.54
C GLU A 38 11.60 -9.10 3.12
N PHE A 39 11.97 -7.82 2.94
CA PHE A 39 11.92 -7.18 1.62
C PHE A 39 12.91 -7.82 0.64
N ARG A 40 14.12 -8.16 1.10
CA ARG A 40 15.13 -8.86 0.28
C ARG A 40 14.60 -10.22 -0.17
N GLU A 41 14.05 -11.01 0.75
CA GLU A 41 13.46 -12.30 0.42
C GLU A 41 12.28 -12.15 -0.56
N TRP A 42 11.43 -11.16 -0.37
CA TRP A 42 10.30 -10.89 -1.26
C TRP A 42 10.73 -10.58 -2.70
N ILE A 43 11.78 -9.78 -2.91
CA ILE A 43 12.27 -9.44 -4.25
C ILE A 43 13.10 -10.54 -4.91
N THR A 44 13.86 -11.34 -4.13
CA THR A 44 14.76 -12.37 -4.69
C THR A 44 14.13 -13.75 -4.77
N CYS A 45 13.14 -14.05 -3.93
CA CYS A 45 12.44 -15.33 -3.88
C CYS A 45 10.93 -15.21 -4.20
N PRO A 46 10.51 -14.53 -5.29
CA PRO A 46 9.11 -14.46 -5.67
C PRO A 46 8.62 -15.84 -6.11
N GLY A 47 8.10 -16.63 -5.16
CA GLY A 47 7.54 -17.97 -5.40
C GLY A 47 7.99 -19.08 -4.46
N GLY A 48 8.90 -18.84 -3.50
CA GLY A 48 9.35 -19.90 -2.57
C GLY A 48 8.25 -20.45 -1.67
N HIS A 49 7.26 -19.62 -1.31
CA HIS A 49 6.13 -19.98 -0.46
C HIS A 49 4.86 -19.20 -0.84
N HIS A 50 4.31 -19.47 -2.03
CA HIS A 50 3.05 -18.83 -2.47
C HIS A 50 1.91 -19.01 -1.46
N GLU A 51 1.90 -20.15 -0.75
CA GLU A 51 0.91 -20.50 0.28
C GLU A 51 0.94 -19.58 1.50
N LEU A 52 2.11 -19.02 1.85
CA LEU A 52 2.26 -18.12 3.00
C LEU A 52 1.92 -16.67 2.65
N LEU A 53 1.99 -16.29 1.37
CA LEU A 53 1.69 -14.92 0.93
C LEU A 53 0.24 -14.54 1.22
N GLU A 54 -0.71 -15.45 0.99
CA GLU A 54 -2.12 -15.24 1.30
C GLU A 54 -2.37 -15.15 2.83
N ALA A 55 -1.60 -15.89 3.63
CA ALA A 55 -1.69 -15.83 5.09
C ALA A 55 -1.08 -14.55 5.69
N SER A 56 -0.07 -13.97 5.02
CA SER A 56 0.58 -12.72 5.43
C SER A 56 -0.09 -11.46 4.87
N ALA A 57 -0.98 -11.60 3.89
CA ALA A 57 -1.77 -10.49 3.39
C ALA A 57 -2.75 -10.04 4.48
N LEU A 58 -2.56 -8.82 4.99
CA LEU A 58 -3.57 -8.17 5.82
C LEU A 58 -4.85 -8.05 4.99
N VAL A 59 -5.84 -8.87 5.30
CA VAL A 59 -7.15 -8.83 4.66
C VAL A 59 -7.77 -7.48 5.00
N VAL A 60 -7.71 -6.55 4.05
CA VAL A 60 -8.50 -5.33 4.13
C VAL A 60 -9.96 -5.77 4.10
N PRO A 61 -10.78 -5.45 5.12
CA PRO A 61 -12.19 -5.77 5.07
C PRO A 61 -12.77 -5.18 3.78
N ASN A 62 -13.47 -5.99 2.99
CA ASN A 62 -14.28 -5.46 1.89
C ASN A 62 -15.39 -4.61 2.52
N LEU A 63 -15.12 -3.31 2.72
CA LEU A 63 -16.18 -2.37 2.99
C LEU A 63 -17.09 -2.39 1.74
N PRO A 64 -18.39 -2.63 1.89
CA PRO A 64 -19.29 -2.50 0.76
C PRO A 64 -19.13 -1.07 0.25
N SER A 65 -18.69 -0.94 -1.01
CA SER A 65 -18.62 0.34 -1.69
C SER A 65 -20.02 0.92 -1.64
N LYS A 66 -20.26 1.90 -0.78
CA LYS A 66 -21.49 2.67 -0.78
C LYS A 66 -21.46 3.41 -2.11
N SER A 67 -22.12 2.85 -3.11
CA SER A 67 -22.39 3.52 -4.37
C SER A 67 -23.14 4.79 -4.00
N HIS A 68 -22.41 5.91 -3.99
CA HIS A 68 -23.04 7.20 -3.88
C HIS A 68 -23.73 7.42 -5.23
N SER A 69 -24.99 6.99 -5.32
CA SER A 69 -25.88 7.43 -6.37
C SER A 69 -25.95 8.94 -6.26
N TYR A 70 -25.21 9.64 -7.12
CA TYR A 70 -25.48 11.04 -7.41
C TYR A 70 -26.89 11.09 -8.00
N ASP A 71 -27.86 11.37 -7.15
CA ASP A 71 -29.21 11.69 -7.60
C ASP A 71 -29.15 13.10 -8.19
N LYS A 72 -29.33 13.16 -9.51
CA LYS A 72 -29.46 14.39 -10.28
C LYS A 72 -30.89 14.90 -10.07
N THR A 73 -31.11 15.73 -9.06
CA THR A 73 -32.23 16.69 -9.02
C THR A 73 -31.66 18.00 -8.48
N SER A 74 -31.35 18.93 -9.38
CA SER A 74 -32.22 20.03 -9.80
C SER A 74 -31.84 21.31 -9.06
N ASP A 75 -31.31 22.27 -9.82
CA ASP A 75 -31.24 23.72 -9.60
C ASP A 75 -31.43 24.26 -8.17
N ALA A 76 -30.35 24.77 -7.60
CA ALA A 76 -30.32 26.06 -6.92
C ALA A 76 -28.88 26.57 -6.94
N ASP A 77 -28.46 27.06 -8.11
CA ASP A 77 -27.36 28.00 -8.25
C ASP A 77 -27.83 29.34 -7.66
N GLU A 78 -27.78 29.51 -6.34
CA GLU A 78 -28.00 30.81 -5.73
C GLU A 78 -27.25 30.96 -4.39
N ALA A 79 -26.37 31.96 -4.41
CA ALA A 79 -25.82 32.71 -3.30
C ALA A 79 -24.86 32.01 -2.33
N LEU A 80 -23.59 32.39 -2.40
CA LEU A 80 -23.12 33.55 -1.64
C LEU A 80 -21.80 34.08 -2.23
N GLU A 81 -21.89 35.29 -2.78
CA GLU A 81 -20.76 36.19 -2.97
C GLU A 81 -20.26 36.72 -1.61
N ILE A 82 -18.95 37.02 -1.59
CA ILE A 82 -18.11 37.69 -0.58
C ILE A 82 -17.44 36.76 0.45
#